data_AF-A0A559SME3-F1
#
_entry.id   AF-A0A559SME3-F1
#
_cell.length_a   1.000
_cell.length_b   1.000
_cell.length_c   1.000
_cell.angle_alpha   90.00
_cell.angle_beta   90.00
_cell.angle_gamma   90.00
#
_symmetry.space_group_name_H-M   'P 1'
#
loop_
_entity.id
_entity.type
_entity.pdbx_description
1 polymer ?
#
loop_
_entity_poly.entity_id
_entity_poly.type
_entity_poly.pdbx_seq_one_letter_code
_entity_poly.pdbx_strand_id
1 'polypeptide(L)'
;MNSTRILIGSALAAMTSMAGSSAFAGPAAQPEFSFEKCYGVVKASLNDCQTATHSCAGTSTADNQGDAWIYLPAGTCAKISGGAIEPKT
;
A
#
# COMPACT_ATOMS: atom_id res chain seq x y z
N MET A 1 -30.92 -56.71 31.49
CA MET A 1 -31.13 -55.26 31.66
C MET A 1 -30.87 -54.59 30.32
N ASN A 2 -31.84 -53.80 29.83
CA ASN A 2 -31.92 -53.25 28.47
C ASN A 2 -30.76 -52.30 28.13
N SER A 3 -29.70 -52.82 27.51
CA SER A 3 -28.56 -52.06 26.98
C SER A 3 -28.97 -51.02 25.92
N THR A 4 -30.16 -51.16 25.35
CA THR A 4 -30.74 -50.27 24.34
C THR A 4 -31.05 -48.86 24.87
N ARG A 5 -31.30 -48.69 26.17
CA ARG A 5 -31.60 -47.37 26.75
C ARG A 5 -30.35 -46.50 27.00
N ILE A 6 -29.17 -47.13 27.08
CA ILE A 6 -27.91 -46.43 27.34
C ILE A 6 -27.42 -45.70 26.08
N LEU A 7 -27.76 -46.21 24.89
CA LEU A 7 -27.30 -45.66 23.60
C LEU A 7 -28.05 -44.40 23.14
N ILE A 8 -29.19 -44.06 23.76
CA ILE A 8 -29.99 -42.88 23.36
C ILE A 8 -29.51 -41.61 24.10
N GLY A 9 -28.74 -41.74 25.18
CA GLY A 9 -28.29 -40.61 26.01
C GLY A 9 -27.03 -39.88 25.53
N SER A 10 -26.33 -40.39 24.51
CA SER A 10 -24.96 -39.93 24.20
C SER A 10 -24.85 -38.93 23.05
N ALA A 11 -25.95 -38.62 22.34
CA ALA A 11 -25.89 -37.84 21.10
C ALA A 11 -25.76 -36.31 21.29
N LEU A 12 -25.76 -35.80 22.53
CA LEU A 12 -25.75 -34.36 22.82
C LEU A 12 -24.36 -33.76 23.14
N ALA A 13 -23.29 -34.57 23.17
CA ALA A 13 -22.00 -34.15 23.72
C ALA A 13 -20.84 -34.05 22.69
N ALA A 14 -21.12 -33.92 21.39
CA ALA A 14 -20.09 -33.93 20.36
C ALA A 14 -20.09 -32.72 19.40
N MET A 15 -20.69 -31.58 19.78
CA MET A 15 -20.76 -30.37 18.93
C MET A 15 -20.00 -29.14 19.47
N THR A 16 -19.02 -29.32 20.38
CA THR A 16 -18.32 -28.19 21.02
C THR A 16 -16.83 -28.06 20.73
N SER A 17 -16.25 -28.85 19.81
CA SER A 17 -14.80 -28.79 19.53
C SER A 17 -14.39 -27.97 18.31
N MET A 18 -15.30 -27.24 17.66
CA MET A 18 -14.95 -26.27 16.60
C MET A 18 -14.81 -24.83 17.13
N ALA A 19 -14.25 -24.65 18.33
CA ALA A 19 -13.77 -23.35 18.82
C ALA A 19 -12.27 -23.17 18.53
N GLY A 20 -11.81 -23.66 17.38
CA GLY A 20 -10.42 -23.57 16.94
C GLY A 20 -10.21 -22.34 16.07
N SER A 21 -10.03 -21.19 16.71
CA SER A 21 -9.30 -20.02 16.19
C SER A 21 -9.58 -19.65 14.73
N SER A 22 -10.67 -18.90 14.50
CA SER A 22 -10.66 -17.93 13.41
C SER A 22 -9.54 -16.93 13.70
N ALA A 23 -8.36 -17.16 13.12
CA ALA A 23 -7.34 -16.13 13.01
C ALA A 23 -7.93 -15.02 12.14
N PHE A 24 -8.66 -14.10 12.75
CA PHE A 24 -8.92 -12.78 12.18
C PHE A 24 -7.57 -12.07 12.13
N ALA A 25 -6.76 -12.41 11.12
CA ALA A 25 -5.78 -11.46 10.63
C ALA A 25 -6.61 -10.31 10.07
N GLY A 26 -6.88 -9.30 10.91
CA GLY A 26 -7.37 -8.03 10.43
C GLY A 26 -6.45 -7.50 9.32
N PRO A 27 -6.84 -6.44 8.59
CA PRO A 27 -5.96 -5.82 7.62
C PRO A 27 -4.58 -5.62 8.25
N ALA A 28 -3.52 -6.03 7.53
CA ALA A 28 -2.17 -5.69 7.95
C ALA A 28 -2.12 -4.20 8.28
N ALA A 29 -1.44 -3.84 9.37
CA ALA A 29 -1.31 -2.44 9.75
C ALA A 29 -0.89 -1.64 8.52
N GLN A 30 -1.58 -0.53 8.26
CA GLN A 30 -1.21 0.38 7.18
C GLN A 30 0.26 0.75 7.38
N PRO A 31 1.14 0.41 6.43
CA PRO A 31 2.53 0.83 6.53
C PRO A 31 2.59 2.36 6.55
N GLU A 32 3.23 2.90 7.57
CA GLU A 32 3.58 4.33 7.64
C GLU A 32 4.64 4.61 6.58
N PHE A 33 4.26 5.32 5.52
CA PHE A 33 5.20 5.76 4.49
C PHE A 33 5.51 7.24 4.69
N SER A 34 6.80 7.56 4.79
CA SER A 34 7.26 8.90 4.44
C SER A 34 7.18 9.07 2.92
N PHE A 35 7.16 10.32 2.46
CA PHE A 35 7.08 10.67 1.05
C PHE A 35 8.22 11.60 0.65
N GLU A 36 8.58 11.59 -0.62
CA GLU A 36 9.67 12.37 -1.20
C GLU A 36 9.26 12.96 -2.57
N LYS A 37 9.92 14.06 -2.95
CA LYS A 37 9.83 14.57 -4.32
C LYS A 37 10.75 13.75 -5.21
N CYS A 38 10.26 13.37 -6.39
CA CYS A 38 11.04 12.65 -7.39
C CYS A 38 11.12 13.43 -8.71
N TYR A 39 12.34 13.81 -9.07
CA TYR A 39 12.69 14.60 -10.24
C TYR A 39 13.22 13.74 -11.38
N GLY A 40 13.22 14.29 -12.60
CA GLY A 40 13.88 13.70 -13.77
C GLY A 40 13.17 12.50 -14.39
N VAL A 41 11.96 12.18 -13.91
CA VAL A 41 11.11 11.07 -14.41
C VAL A 41 9.70 11.54 -14.78
N VAL A 42 9.45 12.85 -14.69
CA VAL A 42 8.12 13.44 -14.86
C VAL A 42 7.79 13.56 -16.34
N LYS A 43 6.61 13.08 -16.73
CA LYS A 43 6.12 13.26 -18.10
C LYS A 43 5.65 14.70 -18.33
N ALA A 44 5.73 15.17 -19.57
CA ALA A 44 5.14 16.45 -19.97
C ALA A 44 3.70 16.56 -19.46
N SER A 45 3.38 17.72 -18.88
CA SER A 45 2.09 18.06 -18.29
C SER A 45 1.62 17.14 -17.16
N LEU A 46 2.51 16.37 -16.52
CA LEU A 46 2.19 15.49 -15.37
C LEU A 46 3.06 15.75 -14.13
N ASN A 47 3.57 16.98 -13.96
CA ASN A 47 4.24 17.38 -12.71
C ASN A 47 3.23 17.72 -11.61
N ASP A 48 3.67 17.61 -10.36
CA ASP A 48 2.99 18.18 -9.21
C ASP A 48 3.25 19.70 -9.08
N CYS A 49 2.46 20.35 -8.23
CA CYS A 49 2.54 21.79 -7.94
C CYS A 49 3.93 22.19 -7.39
N GLN A 50 4.25 23.49 -7.46
CA GLN A 50 5.51 24.04 -6.91
C GLN A 50 6.77 23.39 -7.49
N THR A 51 6.90 23.41 -8.82
CA THR A 51 8.22 23.27 -9.46
C THR A 51 8.99 24.58 -9.32
N ALA A 52 10.24 24.65 -9.80
CA ALA A 52 11.00 25.89 -9.74
C ALA A 52 10.41 26.97 -10.66
N THR A 53 9.85 26.58 -11.81
CA THR A 53 9.31 27.51 -12.81
C THR A 53 7.79 27.66 -12.77
N HIS A 54 7.06 26.74 -12.14
CA HIS A 54 5.59 26.72 -12.18
C HIS A 54 4.95 26.39 -10.82
N SER A 55 3.88 27.11 -10.50
CA SER A 55 3.14 26.90 -9.25
C SER A 55 2.11 25.79 -9.33
N CYS A 56 1.53 25.54 -10.50
CA CYS A 56 0.42 24.59 -10.69
C CYS A 56 0.91 23.24 -11.23
N ALA A 57 0.20 22.17 -10.86
CA ALA A 57 0.39 20.85 -11.45
C ALA A 57 0.08 20.85 -12.96
N GLY A 58 0.70 19.94 -13.68
CA GLY A 58 0.47 19.71 -15.11
C GLY A 58 0.97 20.79 -16.06
N THR A 59 1.94 21.59 -15.62
CA THR A 59 2.52 22.72 -16.34
C THR A 59 3.89 22.43 -16.97
N SER A 60 4.49 21.28 -16.65
CA SER A 60 5.73 20.82 -17.27
C SER A 60 5.55 20.75 -18.79
N THR A 61 6.51 21.29 -19.51
CA THR A 61 6.43 21.43 -20.98
C THR A 61 7.10 20.28 -21.73
N ALA A 62 7.91 19.48 -21.04
CA ALA A 62 8.67 18.38 -21.63
C ALA A 62 8.78 17.18 -20.68
N ASP A 63 8.99 16.01 -21.27
CA ASP A 63 9.37 14.81 -20.53
C ASP A 63 10.73 15.05 -19.84
N ASN A 64 10.82 14.66 -18.57
CA ASN A 64 12.00 14.77 -17.71
C ASN A 64 12.52 16.21 -17.53
N GLN A 65 11.63 17.21 -17.60
CA GLN A 65 11.97 18.60 -17.24
C GLN A 65 12.67 18.62 -15.85
N GLY A 66 13.83 19.26 -15.77
CA GLY A 66 14.76 19.09 -14.64
C GLY A 66 14.23 19.53 -13.27
N ASP A 67 13.40 20.56 -13.24
CA ASP A 67 12.75 21.07 -12.02
C ASP A 67 11.36 20.46 -11.76
N ALA A 68 10.83 19.69 -12.70
CA ALA A 68 9.56 19.02 -12.55
C ALA A 68 9.71 17.80 -11.64
N TRP A 69 8.76 17.64 -10.72
CA TRP A 69 8.72 16.52 -9.78
C TRP A 69 7.34 15.92 -9.65
N ILE A 70 7.30 14.69 -9.13
CA ILE A 70 6.10 14.00 -8.66
C ILE A 70 6.31 13.47 -7.23
N TYR A 71 5.24 13.38 -6.45
CA TYR A 71 5.26 12.92 -5.07
C TYR A 71 5.17 11.40 -5.01
N LEU A 72 6.15 10.76 -4.38
CA LEU A 72 6.22 9.30 -4.26
C LEU A 72 6.51 8.88 -2.81
N PRO A 73 6.16 7.65 -2.40
CA PRO A 73 6.64 7.09 -1.15
C PRO A 73 8.17 7.09 -1.11
N ALA A 74 8.76 7.43 0.03
CA ALA A 74 10.19 7.57 0.21
C ALA A 74 10.96 6.31 -0.19
N GLY A 75 12.11 6.49 -0.83
CA GLY A 75 12.91 5.41 -1.39
C GLY A 75 12.36 4.79 -2.68
N THR A 76 11.23 5.28 -3.21
CA THR A 76 10.72 4.86 -4.51
C THR A 76 11.49 5.53 -5.64
N CYS A 77 11.87 6.80 -5.49
CA CYS A 77 12.52 7.55 -6.56
C CYS A 77 13.86 6.91 -6.98
N ALA A 78 14.63 6.41 -6.01
CA ALA A 78 15.89 5.71 -6.24
C ALA A 78 15.74 4.38 -7.01
N LYS A 79 14.52 3.82 -7.07
CA LYS A 79 14.21 2.59 -7.81
C LYS A 79 13.80 2.86 -9.26
N ILE A 80 13.57 4.11 -9.62
CA ILE A 80 13.18 4.52 -10.97
C ILE A 80 14.42 4.95 -11.74
N SER A 81 14.63 4.38 -12.92
CA SER A 81 15.76 4.76 -13.78
C SER A 81 15.69 6.25 -14.10
N GLY A 82 16.75 6.97 -13.76
CA GLY A 82 16.82 8.42 -13.95
C GLY A 82 16.16 9.25 -12.84
N GLY A 83 15.57 8.64 -11.80
CA GLY A 83 15.03 9.36 -10.64
C GLY A 83 16.10 10.07 -9.82
N ALA A 84 15.76 11.24 -9.28
CA ALA A 84 16.57 11.97 -8.31
C ALA A 84 15.69 12.65 -7.25
N ILE A 85 16.17 12.73 -6.01
CA ILE A 85 15.49 13.43 -4.90
C ILE A 85 15.78 14.94 -4.88
N GLU A 86 16.65 15.39 -5.77
CA GLU A 86 16.98 16.80 -6.00
C GLU A 86 16.70 17.16 -7.46
N PRO A 87 16.37 18.43 -7.76
CA PRO A 87 16.21 18.91 -9.13
C PRO A 87 17.42 18.60 -9.99
N LYS A 88 17.19 18.24 -11.26
CA LYS A 88 18.28 18.10 -12.23
C LYS A 88 18.54 19.44 -12.91
N THR A 89 19.82 19.84 -12.92
CA THR A 89 20.33 21.01 -13.65
C THR A 89 20.19 20.85 -15.15
#